data_AF-A0A2R4VRM8-F1
#
_entry.id   AF-A0A2R4VRM8-F1
#
_cell.length_a   1.000
_cell.length_b   1.000
_cell.length_c   1.000
_cell.angle_alpha   90.00
_cell.angle_beta   90.00
_cell.angle_gamma   90.00
#
_symmetry.space_group_name_H-M   'P 1'
#
loop_
_entity.id
_entity.type
_entity.pdbx_description
1 polymer ?
#
loop_
_entity_poly.entity_id
_entity_poly.type
_entity_poly.pdbx_seq_one_letter_code
_entity_poly.pdbx_strand_id
1 'polypeptide(L)'
;MSTGLIALLDDVVGLTKVAAASLDDAAGQAAKVGAKAAGVVVDDAAVTPRYVVGFTADRELPIIGKIALGSLKNKLILLLPAALVLSLVAPWAITPLLMLGGAFLCYEGAEKILEAIWPHAAHGGHVEEGMADRQSARQFEDAKVNSAIKTDLILSAEIMAITLSAVAAEVSSFWMQALILGIVGTGITIAVYGTVALIVKADDAGLSLAQNGRPVSSLFGLRRLAPAAPGGADRLLRPLTQGLGRGLVYGMPLFLKLLGLVGTAAMLWVGGGIIIHGLEGYGLEELGHAIHDAAAAVGHALPLGAAAMEWLVAAGLAGAVGLLLGVLLIPLVHRVAMPVFALLKR
;
A
#
# COMPACT_ATOMS: atom_id res chain seq x y z
N MET A 1 15.94 -47.67 30.70
CA MET A 1 15.61 -47.35 29.29
C MET A 1 14.53 -46.27 29.15
N SER A 2 13.73 -45.94 30.19
CA SER A 2 12.66 -44.93 30.14
C SER A 2 13.09 -43.46 30.34
N THR A 3 14.31 -43.21 30.84
CA THR A 3 14.84 -41.85 31.06
C THR A 3 15.21 -41.12 29.76
N GLY A 4 15.57 -41.84 28.70
CA GLY A 4 15.96 -41.25 27.42
C GLY A 4 14.79 -40.65 26.63
N LEU A 5 13.58 -41.21 26.76
CA LEU A 5 12.39 -40.70 26.07
C LEU A 5 11.90 -39.38 26.71
N ILE A 6 11.99 -39.27 28.04
CA ILE A 6 11.61 -38.07 28.78
C ILE A 6 12.61 -36.94 28.50
N ALA A 7 13.92 -37.24 28.45
CA ALA A 7 14.93 -36.26 28.07
C ALA A 7 14.74 -35.72 26.63
N LEU A 8 14.40 -36.59 25.67
CA LEU A 8 14.06 -36.17 24.30
C LEU A 8 12.81 -35.27 24.26
N LEU A 9 11.79 -35.57 25.07
CA LEU A 9 10.60 -34.72 25.16
C LEU A 9 10.93 -33.36 25.79
N ASP A 10 11.78 -33.32 26.81
CA ASP A 10 12.25 -32.06 27.41
C ASP A 10 13.07 -31.22 26.42
N ASP A 11 13.92 -31.86 25.60
CA ASP A 11 14.67 -31.17 24.53
C ASP A 11 13.73 -30.62 23.43
N VAL A 12 12.70 -31.38 23.04
CA VAL A 12 11.66 -30.91 22.11
C VAL A 12 10.88 -29.74 22.70
N VAL A 13 10.52 -29.80 23.98
CA VAL A 13 9.86 -28.69 24.68
C VAL A 13 10.78 -27.47 24.76
N GLY A 14 12.08 -27.68 25.01
CA GLY A 14 13.10 -26.64 24.98
C GLY A 14 13.20 -25.97 23.61
N LEU A 15 13.36 -26.76 22.54
CA LEU A 15 13.38 -26.26 21.16
C LEU A 15 12.09 -25.56 20.77
N THR A 16 10.93 -26.08 21.20
CA THR A 16 9.64 -25.46 20.93
C THR A 16 9.52 -24.11 21.64
N LYS A 17 9.98 -23.99 22.88
CA LYS A 17 9.99 -22.72 23.62
C LYS A 17 10.94 -21.70 23.00
N VAL A 18 12.14 -22.12 22.58
CA VAL A 18 13.11 -21.25 21.90
C VAL A 18 12.57 -20.80 20.53
N ALA A 19 11.93 -21.69 19.79
CA ALA A 19 11.27 -21.37 18.53
C ALA A 19 10.11 -20.37 18.73
N ALA A 20 9.26 -20.59 19.74
CA ALA A 20 8.17 -19.68 20.07
C ALA A 20 8.68 -18.28 20.46
N ALA A 21 9.71 -18.20 21.31
CA ALA A 21 10.33 -16.92 21.67
C ALA A 21 10.95 -16.20 20.45
N SER A 22 11.56 -16.95 19.53
CA SER A 22 12.11 -16.40 18.28
C SER A 22 11.02 -15.89 17.34
N LEU A 23 9.87 -16.58 17.29
CA LEU A 23 8.69 -16.16 16.54
C LEU A 23 8.05 -14.89 17.11
N ASP A 24 7.94 -14.78 18.44
CA ASP A 24 7.41 -13.59 19.11
C ASP A 24 8.32 -12.37 18.89
N ASP A 25 9.65 -12.54 18.97
CA ASP A 25 10.61 -11.48 18.66
C ASP A 25 10.53 -11.07 17.18
N ALA A 26 10.47 -12.04 16.26
CA ALA A 26 10.28 -11.76 14.84
C ALA A 26 8.99 -10.99 14.56
N ALA A 27 7.89 -11.34 15.24
CA ALA A 27 6.61 -10.63 15.10
C ALA A 27 6.69 -9.20 15.65
N GLY A 28 7.33 -9.00 16.80
CA GLY A 28 7.56 -7.67 17.37
C GLY A 28 8.42 -6.77 16.47
N GLN A 29 9.52 -7.31 15.94
CA GLN A 29 10.39 -6.59 15.01
C GLN A 29 9.69 -6.32 13.68
N ALA A 30 8.93 -7.29 13.15
CA ALA A 30 8.11 -7.09 11.95
C ALA A 30 7.05 -6.01 12.15
N ALA A 31 6.41 -5.92 13.32
CA ALA A 31 5.46 -4.86 13.62
C ALA A 31 6.15 -3.47 13.62
N LYS A 32 7.31 -3.36 14.28
CA LYS A 32 8.09 -2.11 14.33
C LYS A 32 8.56 -1.67 12.94
N VAL A 33 9.09 -2.59 12.14
CA VAL A 33 9.57 -2.30 10.78
C VAL A 33 8.41 -2.03 9.82
N GLY A 34 7.34 -2.82 9.92
CA GLY A 34 6.13 -2.62 9.13
C GLY A 34 5.49 -1.25 9.38
N ALA A 35 5.56 -0.74 10.62
CA ALA A 35 5.10 0.61 10.93
C ALA A 35 5.94 1.69 10.21
N LYS A 36 7.25 1.51 10.06
CA LYS A 36 8.11 2.42 9.26
C LYS A 36 7.76 2.38 7.77
N ALA A 37 7.40 1.20 7.26
CA ALA A 37 6.98 1.02 5.87
C ALA A 37 5.54 1.53 5.60
N ALA A 38 4.74 1.78 6.64
CA ALA A 38 3.31 2.08 6.51
C ALA A 38 3.00 3.31 5.63
N GLY A 39 3.86 4.33 5.61
CA GLY A 39 3.68 5.50 4.74
C GLY A 39 3.69 5.15 3.25
N VAL A 40 4.55 4.21 2.85
CA VAL A 40 4.68 3.74 1.46
C VAL A 40 3.48 2.85 1.08
N VAL A 41 3.00 2.07 2.04
CA VAL A 41 1.86 1.14 1.88
C VAL A 41 0.55 1.87 1.57
N VAL A 42 0.40 3.12 2.03
CA VAL A 42 -0.79 3.95 1.74
C VAL A 42 -0.89 4.26 0.25
N ASP A 43 0.24 4.45 -0.43
CA ASP A 43 0.27 4.70 -1.87
C ASP A 43 -0.18 3.46 -2.67
N ASP A 44 0.32 2.28 -2.30
CA ASP A 44 -0.12 0.98 -2.84
C ASP A 44 -1.65 0.78 -2.72
N ALA A 45 -2.21 1.13 -1.56
CA ALA A 45 -3.64 1.04 -1.30
C ALA A 45 -4.46 2.06 -2.10
N ALA A 46 -3.88 3.20 -2.47
CA ALA A 46 -4.55 4.26 -3.23
C ALA A 46 -4.63 3.96 -4.73
N VAL A 47 -3.63 3.26 -5.29
CA VAL A 47 -3.55 2.97 -6.72
C VAL A 47 -4.38 1.74 -7.10
N THR A 48 -4.47 0.74 -6.21
CA THR A 48 -5.05 -0.57 -6.52
C THR A 48 -6.55 -0.57 -6.88
N PRO A 49 -7.43 0.22 -6.22
CA PRO A 49 -8.86 0.26 -6.58
C PRO A 49 -9.12 0.67 -8.03
N ARG A 50 -8.21 1.42 -8.65
CA ARG A 50 -8.36 1.89 -10.04
C ARG A 50 -8.30 0.74 -11.06
N TYR A 51 -7.65 -0.38 -10.75
CA TYR A 51 -7.52 -1.50 -11.68
C TYR A 51 -8.83 -2.29 -11.87
N VAL A 52 -9.75 -2.21 -10.92
CA VAL A 52 -11.05 -2.90 -11.00
C VAL A 52 -12.18 -2.02 -11.50
N VAL A 53 -11.97 -0.71 -11.62
CA VAL A 53 -12.97 0.22 -12.16
C VAL A 53 -13.33 -0.16 -13.59
N GLY A 54 -14.63 -0.28 -13.85
CA GLY A 54 -15.20 -0.62 -15.15
C GLY A 54 -15.46 -2.11 -15.39
N PHE A 55 -15.19 -2.99 -14.40
CA PHE A 55 -15.69 -4.38 -14.44
C PHE A 55 -17.06 -4.50 -13.78
N THR A 56 -17.73 -5.64 -14.00
CA THR A 56 -18.95 -5.96 -13.27
C THR A 56 -18.62 -6.31 -11.82
N ALA A 57 -19.49 -5.92 -10.88
CA ALA A 57 -19.32 -6.16 -9.44
C ALA A 57 -18.93 -7.61 -9.07
N ASP A 58 -19.45 -8.61 -9.79
CA ASP A 58 -19.15 -10.03 -9.55
C ASP A 58 -17.71 -10.43 -9.90
N ARG A 59 -16.98 -9.58 -10.65
CA ARG A 59 -15.61 -9.82 -11.11
C ARG A 59 -14.54 -9.07 -10.33
N GLU A 60 -14.89 -8.02 -9.59
CA GLU A 60 -13.92 -7.15 -8.93
C GLU A 60 -13.14 -7.88 -7.82
N LEU A 61 -13.82 -8.61 -6.92
CA LEU A 61 -13.16 -9.36 -5.84
C LEU A 61 -12.29 -10.53 -6.35
N PRO A 62 -12.73 -11.36 -7.31
CA PRO A 62 -11.85 -12.36 -7.93
C PRO A 62 -10.60 -11.77 -8.58
N ILE A 63 -10.71 -10.61 -9.24
CA ILE A 63 -9.56 -9.91 -9.85
C ILE A 63 -8.57 -9.47 -8.77
N ILE A 64 -9.06 -8.83 -7.70
CA ILE A 64 -8.24 -8.43 -6.55
C ILE A 64 -7.52 -9.65 -5.95
N GLY A 65 -8.21 -10.78 -5.81
CA GLY A 65 -7.61 -12.02 -5.31
C GLY A 65 -6.49 -12.56 -6.22
N LYS A 66 -6.67 -12.50 -7.55
CA LYS A 66 -5.61 -12.88 -8.51
C LYS A 66 -4.40 -11.96 -8.39
N ILE A 67 -4.62 -10.65 -8.28
CA ILE A 67 -3.54 -9.66 -8.15
C ILE A 67 -2.82 -9.86 -6.80
N ALA A 68 -3.55 -10.04 -5.70
CA ALA A 68 -2.99 -10.28 -4.37
C ALA A 68 -2.12 -11.54 -4.32
N LEU A 69 -2.59 -12.64 -4.92
CA LEU A 69 -1.81 -13.88 -4.99
C LEU A 69 -0.57 -13.74 -5.89
N GLY A 70 -0.69 -12.99 -6.99
CA GLY A 70 0.43 -12.66 -7.87
C GLY A 70 1.48 -11.80 -7.16
N SER A 71 1.05 -10.75 -6.48
CA SER A 71 1.87 -9.87 -5.63
C SER A 71 2.59 -10.66 -4.56
N LEU A 72 1.88 -11.51 -3.81
CA LEU A 72 2.46 -12.32 -2.74
C LEU A 72 3.57 -13.26 -3.25
N LYS A 73 3.31 -13.93 -4.38
CA LYS A 73 4.33 -14.78 -5.03
C LYS A 73 5.53 -13.97 -5.46
N ASN A 74 5.33 -12.82 -6.11
CA ASN A 74 6.40 -11.93 -6.52
C ASN A 74 7.23 -11.45 -5.33
N LYS A 75 6.58 -11.02 -4.23
CA LYS A 75 7.25 -10.58 -3.00
C LYS A 75 8.08 -11.69 -2.37
N LEU A 76 7.50 -12.87 -2.15
CA LEU A 76 8.16 -13.93 -1.40
C LEU A 76 9.17 -14.74 -2.23
N ILE A 77 8.92 -14.91 -3.54
CA ILE A 77 9.74 -15.78 -4.41
C ILE A 77 10.78 -14.99 -5.19
N LEU A 78 10.48 -13.74 -5.59
CA LEU A 78 11.41 -12.92 -6.37
C LEU A 78 12.08 -11.85 -5.51
N LEU A 79 11.30 -10.96 -4.89
CA LEU A 79 11.85 -9.79 -4.21
C LEU A 79 12.58 -10.14 -2.92
N LEU A 80 12.04 -11.03 -2.09
CA LEU A 80 12.65 -11.41 -0.81
C LEU A 80 14.03 -12.06 -1.03
N PRO A 81 14.20 -13.08 -1.91
CA PRO A 81 15.53 -13.62 -2.18
C PRO A 81 16.46 -12.59 -2.82
N ALA A 82 15.96 -11.76 -3.75
CA ALA A 82 16.77 -10.72 -4.37
C ALA A 82 17.26 -9.68 -3.35
N ALA A 83 16.39 -9.25 -2.43
CA ALA A 83 16.70 -8.33 -1.34
C ALA A 83 17.75 -8.92 -0.39
N LEU A 84 17.58 -10.18 0.01
CA LEU A 84 18.56 -10.88 0.84
C LEU A 84 19.92 -11.03 0.14
N VAL A 85 19.94 -11.37 -1.15
CA VAL A 85 21.18 -11.44 -1.93
C VAL A 85 21.83 -10.06 -2.05
N LEU A 86 21.04 -9.00 -2.28
CA LEU A 86 21.54 -7.63 -2.34
C LEU A 86 22.20 -7.22 -1.02
N SER A 87 21.58 -7.58 0.12
CA SER A 87 22.13 -7.37 1.47
C SER A 87 23.49 -8.03 1.69
N LEU A 88 23.70 -9.21 1.08
CA LEU A 88 24.97 -9.95 1.20
C LEU A 88 26.05 -9.45 0.24
N VAL A 89 25.69 -9.17 -1.01
CA VAL A 89 26.65 -8.93 -2.10
C VAL A 89 26.98 -7.44 -2.26
N ALA A 90 26.00 -6.58 -2.07
CA ALA A 90 26.14 -5.14 -2.26
C ALA A 90 25.25 -4.33 -1.29
N PRO A 91 25.44 -4.45 0.04
CA PRO A 91 24.67 -3.67 1.01
C PRO A 91 24.83 -2.16 0.81
N TRP A 92 25.97 -1.70 0.28
CA TRP A 92 26.19 -0.32 -0.11
C TRP A 92 25.24 0.17 -1.22
N ALA A 93 24.65 -0.73 -2.01
CA ALA A 93 23.71 -0.40 -3.08
C ALA A 93 22.28 -0.19 -2.57
N ILE A 94 21.96 -0.59 -1.34
CA ILE A 94 20.61 -0.45 -0.77
C ILE A 94 20.23 1.03 -0.65
N THR A 95 21.07 1.84 0.01
CA THR A 95 20.85 3.28 0.18
C THR A 95 20.67 4.03 -1.15
N PRO A 96 21.58 3.94 -2.15
CA PRO A 96 21.39 4.64 -3.41
C PRO A 96 20.20 4.12 -4.21
N LEU A 97 19.88 2.82 -4.15
CA LEU A 97 18.67 2.27 -4.79
C LEU A 97 17.40 2.84 -4.16
N LEU A 98 17.36 2.94 -2.83
CA LEU A 98 16.28 3.57 -2.09
C LEU A 98 16.17 5.06 -2.41
N MET A 99 17.28 5.80 -2.42
CA MET A 99 17.27 7.22 -2.79
C MET A 99 16.77 7.45 -4.22
N LEU A 100 17.09 6.55 -5.16
CA LEU A 100 16.52 6.60 -6.51
C LEU A 100 15.01 6.35 -6.51
N GLY A 101 14.54 5.37 -5.73
CA GLY A 101 13.10 5.13 -5.52
C GLY A 101 12.39 6.35 -4.92
N GLY A 102 12.94 6.91 -3.84
CA GLY A 102 12.43 8.11 -3.20
C GLY A 102 12.45 9.34 -4.11
N ALA A 103 13.48 9.51 -4.95
CA ALA A 103 13.52 10.56 -5.97
C ALA A 103 12.42 10.37 -7.02
N PHE A 104 12.15 9.13 -7.45
CA PHE A 104 11.05 8.82 -8.36
C PHE A 104 9.68 9.10 -7.72
N LEU A 105 9.45 8.72 -6.46
CA LEU A 105 8.22 9.06 -5.73
C LEU A 105 8.02 10.57 -5.61
N CYS A 106 9.08 11.31 -5.30
CA CYS A 106 9.06 12.77 -5.26
C CYS A 106 8.67 13.37 -6.62
N TYR A 107 9.26 12.86 -7.71
CA TYR A 107 8.94 13.26 -9.08
C TYR A 107 7.47 12.98 -9.41
N GLU A 108 6.98 11.75 -9.21
CA GLU A 108 5.61 11.35 -9.56
C GLU A 108 4.58 12.10 -8.71
N GLY A 109 4.86 12.28 -7.40
CA GLY A 109 4.03 13.06 -6.51
C GLY A 109 3.92 14.54 -6.94
N ALA A 110 5.04 15.15 -7.35
CA ALA A 110 5.06 16.53 -7.84
C ALA A 110 4.34 16.67 -9.19
N GLU A 111 4.49 15.71 -10.10
CA GLU A 111 3.80 15.68 -11.39
C GLU A 111 2.28 15.60 -11.19
N LYS A 112 1.79 14.72 -10.31
CA LYS A 112 0.35 14.62 -9.98
C LYS A 112 -0.22 15.93 -9.41
N ILE A 113 0.55 16.64 -8.58
CA ILE A 113 0.14 17.96 -8.07
C ILE A 113 0.10 18.98 -9.21
N LEU A 114 1.12 18.98 -10.08
CA LEU A 114 1.17 19.91 -11.20
C LEU A 114 0.02 19.69 -12.19
N GLU A 115 -0.30 18.43 -12.51
CA GLU A 115 -1.47 18.06 -13.33
C GLU A 115 -2.78 18.48 -12.67
N ALA A 116 -2.89 18.37 -11.35
CA ALA A 116 -4.09 18.81 -10.61
C ALA A 116 -4.27 20.34 -10.63
N ILE A 117 -3.18 21.11 -10.65
CA ILE A 117 -3.20 22.59 -10.69
C ILE A 117 -3.34 23.11 -12.13
N TRP A 118 -2.63 22.49 -13.08
CA TRP A 118 -2.69 22.77 -14.51
C TRP A 118 -3.10 21.52 -15.28
N PRO A 119 -4.40 21.20 -15.33
CA PRO A 119 -4.90 20.10 -16.14
C PRO A 119 -4.69 20.43 -17.62
N HIS A 120 -3.58 19.95 -18.18
CA HIS A 120 -3.41 19.93 -19.62
C HIS A 120 -4.32 18.83 -20.16
N ALA A 121 -5.15 19.17 -21.15
CA ALA A 121 -6.03 18.21 -21.81
C ALA A 121 -5.19 17.17 -22.59
N ALA A 122 -4.67 16.17 -21.90
CA ALA A 122 -4.13 14.97 -22.53
C ALA A 122 -5.32 14.11 -22.99
N HIS A 123 -5.34 13.85 -24.29
CA HIS A 123 -6.42 13.19 -25.03
C HIS A 123 -7.03 11.99 -24.30
N GLY A 124 -8.36 12.06 -24.14
CA GLY A 124 -9.18 10.90 -23.82
C GLY A 124 -8.96 9.80 -24.85
N GLY A 125 -8.41 8.68 -24.39
CA GLY A 125 -8.53 7.41 -25.09
C GLY A 125 -9.98 6.94 -24.97
N HIS A 126 -10.79 7.31 -25.95
CA HIS A 126 -12.08 6.68 -26.21
C HIS A 126 -11.83 5.18 -26.41
N VAL A 127 -12.25 4.36 -25.44
CA VAL A 127 -12.45 2.93 -25.68
C VAL A 127 -13.78 2.82 -26.40
N GLU A 128 -13.72 2.55 -27.70
CA GLU A 128 -14.88 2.22 -28.50
C GLU A 128 -15.64 1.06 -27.87
N GLU A 129 -16.93 1.30 -27.56
CA GLU A 129 -17.90 0.28 -27.24
C GLU A 129 -18.20 -0.53 -28.52
N GLY A 130 -17.38 -1.54 -28.78
CA GLY A 130 -17.60 -2.55 -29.81
C GLY A 130 -17.80 -3.92 -29.17
N MET A 131 -18.94 -4.56 -29.45
CA MET A 131 -19.35 -5.88 -28.95
C MET A 131 -18.20 -6.91 -28.95
N ALA A 132 -17.63 -7.23 -27.79
CA ALA A 132 -16.48 -8.13 -27.69
C ALA A 132 -16.88 -9.54 -27.25
N ASP A 133 -16.47 -10.52 -28.05
CA ASP A 133 -16.47 -11.95 -27.80
C ASP A 133 -15.96 -12.31 -26.39
N ARG A 134 -16.50 -13.37 -25.76
CA ARG A 134 -16.11 -13.77 -24.38
C ARG A 134 -14.61 -14.10 -24.27
N GLN A 135 -13.97 -14.53 -25.35
CA GLN A 135 -12.50 -14.71 -25.38
C GLN A 135 -11.75 -13.37 -25.30
N SER A 136 -12.24 -12.33 -25.98
CA SER A 136 -11.66 -10.99 -25.93
C SER A 136 -11.80 -10.35 -24.54
N ALA A 137 -12.95 -10.54 -23.87
CA ALA A 137 -13.16 -10.05 -22.50
C ALA A 137 -12.21 -10.70 -21.47
N ARG A 138 -11.98 -12.02 -21.54
CA ARG A 138 -11.04 -12.72 -20.64
C ARG A 138 -9.58 -12.33 -20.90
N GLN A 139 -9.20 -12.18 -22.17
CA GLN A 139 -7.85 -11.73 -22.52
C GLN A 139 -7.59 -10.30 -21.98
N PHE A 140 -8.59 -9.43 -22.04
CA PHE A 140 -8.52 -8.09 -21.47
C PHE A 140 -8.40 -8.12 -19.93
N GLU A 141 -9.19 -8.96 -19.25
CA GLU A 141 -9.08 -9.18 -17.80
C GLU A 141 -7.68 -9.66 -17.41
N ASP A 142 -7.17 -10.70 -18.05
CA ASP A 142 -5.86 -11.29 -17.73
C ASP A 142 -4.72 -10.31 -18.07
N ALA A 143 -4.83 -9.53 -19.14
CA ALA A 143 -3.88 -8.47 -19.46
C ALA A 143 -3.85 -7.39 -18.36
N LYS A 144 -5.01 -6.97 -17.85
CA LYS A 144 -5.08 -5.98 -16.78
C LYS A 144 -4.55 -6.53 -15.45
N VAL A 145 -4.86 -7.78 -15.10
CA VAL A 145 -4.29 -8.47 -13.94
C VAL A 145 -2.76 -8.53 -14.04
N ASN A 146 -2.23 -8.94 -15.19
CA ASN A 146 -0.78 -9.00 -15.40
C ASN A 146 -0.11 -7.63 -15.36
N SER A 147 -0.77 -6.59 -15.87
CA SER A 147 -0.28 -5.21 -15.76
C SER A 147 -0.23 -4.78 -14.30
N ALA A 148 -1.30 -5.02 -13.53
CA ALA A 148 -1.36 -4.68 -12.11
C ALA A 148 -0.29 -5.42 -11.30
N ILE A 149 -0.07 -6.71 -11.57
CA ILE A 149 0.98 -7.51 -10.91
C ILE A 149 2.39 -6.97 -11.21
N LYS A 150 2.64 -6.48 -12.43
CA LYS A 150 3.94 -5.88 -12.79
C LYS A 150 4.15 -4.53 -12.12
N THR A 151 3.12 -3.69 -12.07
CA THR A 151 3.19 -2.41 -11.37
C THR A 151 3.41 -2.65 -9.87
N ASP A 152 2.64 -3.56 -9.26
CA ASP A 152 2.82 -3.95 -7.86
C ASP A 152 4.22 -4.51 -7.59
N LEU A 153 4.84 -5.29 -8.49
CA LEU A 153 6.22 -5.76 -8.32
C LEU A 153 7.20 -4.59 -8.14
N ILE A 154 7.01 -3.49 -8.89
CA ILE A 154 7.87 -2.30 -8.82
C ILE A 154 7.66 -1.59 -7.49
N LEU A 155 6.41 -1.28 -7.10
CA LEU A 155 6.13 -0.63 -5.82
C LEU A 155 6.56 -1.52 -4.62
N SER A 156 6.35 -2.82 -4.74
CA SER A 156 6.72 -3.79 -3.72
C SER A 156 8.23 -3.94 -3.56
N ALA A 157 9.01 -3.70 -4.62
CA ALA A 157 10.47 -3.72 -4.54
C ALA A 157 10.96 -2.59 -3.62
N GLU A 158 10.33 -1.43 -3.67
CA GLU A 158 10.61 -0.31 -2.78
C GLU A 158 10.27 -0.64 -1.32
N ILE A 159 9.05 -1.12 -1.06
CA ILE A 159 8.63 -1.52 0.29
C ILE A 159 9.57 -2.58 0.86
N MET A 160 9.96 -3.57 0.04
CA MET A 160 10.88 -4.62 0.45
C MET A 160 12.29 -4.09 0.71
N ALA A 161 12.77 -3.13 -0.09
CA ALA A 161 14.07 -2.49 0.11
C ALA A 161 14.09 -1.61 1.38
N ILE A 162 13.01 -0.88 1.68
CA ILE A 162 12.89 -0.07 2.91
C ILE A 162 12.87 -0.99 4.12
N THR A 163 12.07 -2.07 4.05
CA THR A 163 12.00 -3.11 5.08
C THR A 163 13.37 -3.74 5.29
N LEU A 164 14.08 -4.09 4.21
CA LEU A 164 15.42 -4.64 4.24
C LEU A 164 16.40 -3.68 4.91
N SER A 165 16.41 -2.40 4.54
CA SER A 165 17.31 -1.41 5.13
C SER A 165 17.09 -1.24 6.64
N ALA A 166 15.83 -1.19 7.08
CA ALA A 166 15.49 -1.08 8.49
C ALA A 166 15.87 -2.34 9.28
N VAL A 167 15.65 -3.52 8.70
CA VAL A 167 15.96 -4.81 9.33
C VAL A 167 17.45 -5.08 9.35
N ALA A 168 18.17 -4.76 8.27
CA ALA A 168 19.62 -4.95 8.17
C ALA A 168 20.40 -4.07 9.16
N ALA A 169 19.83 -2.93 9.56
CA ALA A 169 20.39 -2.08 10.61
C ALA A 169 20.22 -2.64 12.03
N GLU A 170 19.14 -3.38 12.29
CA GLU A 170 18.78 -3.83 13.65
C GLU A 170 19.10 -5.32 13.91
N VAL A 171 19.16 -6.16 12.87
CA VAL A 171 19.19 -7.62 12.98
C VAL A 171 20.35 -8.23 12.20
N SER A 172 21.33 -8.83 12.87
CA SER A 172 22.49 -9.45 12.19
C SER A 172 22.19 -10.85 11.60
N SER A 173 21.15 -11.54 12.09
CA SER A 173 20.85 -12.91 11.69
C SER A 173 20.13 -12.97 10.35
N PHE A 174 20.78 -13.53 9.33
CA PHE A 174 20.21 -13.69 7.97
C PHE A 174 18.82 -14.33 7.95
N TRP A 175 18.62 -15.41 8.72
CA TRP A 175 17.33 -16.12 8.76
C TRP A 175 16.25 -15.31 9.46
N MET A 176 16.62 -14.50 10.46
CA MET A 176 15.68 -13.61 11.12
C MET A 176 15.30 -12.45 10.20
N GLN A 177 16.26 -11.89 9.44
CA GLN A 177 15.97 -10.89 8.42
C GLN A 177 14.97 -11.44 7.38
N ALA A 178 15.24 -12.65 6.87
CA ALA A 178 14.37 -13.33 5.91
C ALA A 178 12.95 -13.56 6.47
N LEU A 179 12.85 -13.99 7.73
CA LEU A 179 11.58 -14.20 8.41
C LEU A 179 10.81 -12.88 8.56
N ILE A 180 11.47 -11.81 9.02
CA ILE A 180 10.84 -10.49 9.18
C ILE A 180 10.38 -9.93 7.84
N LEU A 181 11.23 -9.99 6.80
CA LEU A 181 10.86 -9.56 5.45
C LEU A 181 9.66 -10.35 4.92
N GLY A 182 9.62 -11.66 5.18
CA GLY A 182 8.49 -12.51 4.82
C GLY A 182 7.20 -12.14 5.54
N ILE A 183 7.27 -11.89 6.86
CA ILE A 183 6.12 -11.45 7.67
C ILE A 183 5.62 -10.09 7.18
N VAL A 184 6.52 -9.11 7.03
CA VAL A 184 6.17 -7.75 6.60
C VAL A 184 5.59 -7.76 5.19
N GLY A 185 6.24 -8.43 4.23
CA GLY A 185 5.76 -8.53 2.85
C GLY A 185 4.39 -9.21 2.75
N THR A 186 4.17 -10.27 3.52
CA THR A 186 2.87 -10.97 3.57
C THR A 186 1.81 -10.11 4.24
N GLY A 187 2.13 -9.53 5.40
CA GLY A 187 1.22 -8.69 6.19
C GLY A 187 0.77 -7.45 5.41
N ILE A 188 1.69 -6.75 4.74
CA ILE A 188 1.38 -5.61 3.87
C ILE A 188 0.48 -6.03 2.72
N THR A 189 0.76 -7.16 2.07
CA THR A 189 -0.09 -7.67 0.97
C THR A 189 -1.52 -7.95 1.47
N ILE A 190 -1.66 -8.59 2.62
CA ILE A 190 -2.98 -8.84 3.22
C ILE A 190 -3.67 -7.52 3.56
N ALA A 191 -2.95 -6.56 4.15
CA ALA A 191 -3.51 -5.28 4.57
C ALA A 191 -3.98 -4.44 3.38
N VAL A 192 -3.14 -4.26 2.36
CA VAL A 192 -3.45 -3.48 1.15
C VAL A 192 -4.62 -4.11 0.40
N TYR A 193 -4.48 -5.37 -0.03
CA TYR A 193 -5.50 -6.00 -0.86
C TYR A 193 -6.78 -6.32 -0.08
N GLY A 194 -6.67 -6.57 1.23
CA GLY A 194 -7.81 -6.70 2.13
C GLY A 194 -8.58 -5.38 2.25
N THR A 195 -7.88 -4.26 2.42
CA THR A 195 -8.51 -2.92 2.45
C THR A 195 -9.17 -2.60 1.13
N VAL A 196 -8.51 -2.87 0.00
CA VAL A 196 -9.09 -2.67 -1.34
C VAL A 196 -10.34 -3.52 -1.55
N ALA A 197 -10.32 -4.79 -1.14
CA ALA A 197 -11.49 -5.67 -1.19
C ALA A 197 -12.65 -5.13 -0.34
N LEU A 198 -12.37 -4.57 0.83
CA LEU A 198 -13.38 -3.93 1.68
C LEU A 198 -13.96 -2.66 1.05
N ILE A 199 -13.12 -1.82 0.44
CA ILE A 199 -13.55 -0.60 -0.28
C ILE A 199 -14.53 -0.99 -1.38
N VAL A 200 -14.13 -1.93 -2.23
CA VAL A 200 -14.97 -2.42 -3.33
C VAL A 200 -16.27 -3.03 -2.81
N LYS A 201 -16.20 -3.82 -1.74
CA LYS A 201 -17.40 -4.41 -1.13
C LYS A 201 -18.35 -3.37 -0.54
N ALA A 202 -17.84 -2.24 -0.06
CA ALA A 202 -18.66 -1.16 0.46
C ALA A 202 -19.53 -0.51 -0.64
N ASP A 203 -19.04 -0.44 -1.88
CA ASP A 203 -19.81 0.08 -3.02
C ASP A 203 -20.98 -0.85 -3.37
N ASP A 204 -20.71 -2.15 -3.50
CA ASP A 204 -21.71 -3.20 -3.69
C ASP A 204 -22.78 -3.20 -2.59
N ALA A 205 -22.33 -3.06 -1.33
CA ALA A 205 -23.21 -2.98 -0.18
C ALA A 205 -24.09 -1.73 -0.25
N GLY A 206 -23.55 -0.60 -0.72
CA GLY A 206 -24.28 0.64 -0.97
C GLY A 206 -25.38 0.46 -2.01
N LEU A 207 -25.08 -0.15 -3.15
CA LEU A 207 -26.07 -0.46 -4.19
C LEU A 207 -27.17 -1.39 -3.67
N SER A 208 -26.79 -2.44 -2.95
CA SER A 208 -27.73 -3.36 -2.32
C SER A 208 -28.67 -2.62 -1.36
N LEU A 209 -28.13 -1.78 -0.46
CA LEU A 209 -28.93 -0.99 0.48
C LEU A 209 -29.85 0.02 -0.22
N ALA A 210 -29.40 0.63 -1.31
CA ALA A 210 -30.16 1.61 -2.09
C ALA A 210 -31.36 0.98 -2.81
N GLN A 211 -31.21 -0.26 -3.29
CA GLN A 211 -32.24 -0.98 -4.02
C GLN A 211 -33.14 -1.83 -3.11
N ASN A 212 -32.71 -2.09 -1.87
CA ASN A 212 -33.43 -2.94 -0.94
C ASN A 212 -34.73 -2.27 -0.43
N GLY A 213 -35.86 -2.96 -0.63
CA GLY A 213 -37.18 -2.55 -0.17
C GLY A 213 -37.63 -3.19 1.15
N ARG A 214 -36.83 -4.10 1.74
CA ARG A 214 -37.17 -4.88 2.94
C ARG A 214 -35.98 -5.06 3.89
N PRO A 215 -35.44 -3.97 4.44
CA PRO A 215 -34.17 -3.97 5.16
C PRO A 215 -34.13 -4.91 6.37
N VAL A 216 -35.24 -5.06 7.12
CA VAL A 216 -35.25 -5.90 8.34
C VAL A 216 -35.16 -7.38 7.98
N SER A 217 -35.88 -7.80 6.94
CA SER A 217 -35.89 -9.19 6.47
C SER A 217 -34.55 -9.65 5.89
N SER A 218 -33.78 -8.74 5.29
CA SER A 218 -32.47 -9.03 4.71
C SER A 218 -31.32 -8.92 5.71
N LEU A 219 -31.36 -7.98 6.67
CA LEU A 219 -30.24 -7.73 7.59
C LEU A 219 -30.17 -8.76 8.73
N PHE A 220 -31.32 -9.20 9.25
CA PHE A 220 -31.40 -10.17 10.36
C PHE A 220 -31.46 -11.63 9.89
N GLY A 221 -31.23 -11.90 8.59
CA GLY A 221 -31.21 -13.26 8.07
C GLY A 221 -32.53 -14.03 8.22
N LEU A 222 -33.65 -13.34 8.48
CA LEU A 222 -35.00 -13.90 8.51
C LEU A 222 -35.47 -14.17 7.07
N ARG A 223 -34.77 -15.08 6.39
CA ARG A 223 -35.12 -15.61 5.07
C ARG A 223 -36.35 -16.51 5.21
N ARG A 224 -37.53 -15.92 5.45
CA ARG A 224 -38.79 -16.64 5.31
C ARG A 224 -39.18 -16.68 3.84
N LEU A 225 -39.41 -17.91 3.36
CA LEU A 225 -39.96 -18.23 2.05
C LEU A 225 -41.41 -17.71 1.96
N ALA A 226 -41.63 -16.59 1.28
CA ALA A 226 -42.88 -16.22 0.59
C ALA A 226 -42.86 -14.73 0.18
N PRO A 227 -43.59 -14.31 -0.86
CA PRO A 227 -43.83 -12.90 -1.18
C PRO A 227 -44.79 -12.26 -0.16
N ALA A 228 -44.42 -12.22 1.12
CA ALA A 228 -45.15 -11.47 2.14
C ALA A 228 -44.90 -9.97 1.95
N ALA A 229 -45.92 -9.14 2.11
CA ALA A 229 -45.82 -7.68 2.01
C ALA A 229 -44.76 -7.11 2.99
N PRO A 230 -44.08 -5.99 2.67
CA PRO A 230 -43.11 -5.36 3.57
C PRO A 230 -43.76 -5.05 4.92
N GLY A 231 -43.13 -5.50 6.01
CA GLY A 231 -43.63 -5.27 7.37
C GLY A 231 -43.59 -3.78 7.76
N GLY A 232 -44.26 -3.41 8.86
CA GLY A 232 -44.26 -2.02 9.35
C GLY A 232 -42.85 -1.48 9.64
N ALA A 233 -41.98 -2.33 10.19
CA ALA A 233 -40.57 -1.99 10.45
C ALA A 233 -39.75 -1.82 9.15
N ASP A 234 -40.03 -2.59 8.09
CA ASP A 234 -39.40 -2.41 6.78
C ASP A 234 -39.76 -1.05 6.18
N ARG A 235 -41.02 -0.61 6.31
CA ARG A 235 -41.47 0.69 5.79
C ARG A 235 -40.84 1.87 6.56
N LEU A 236 -40.65 1.72 7.86
CA LEU A 236 -40.01 2.73 8.72
C LEU A 236 -38.51 2.88 8.42
N LEU A 237 -37.79 1.77 8.23
CA LEU A 237 -36.34 1.78 8.04
C LEU A 237 -35.91 1.99 6.58
N ARG A 238 -36.78 1.70 5.61
CA ARG A 238 -36.50 1.85 4.17
C ARG A 238 -35.90 3.21 3.78
N PRO A 239 -36.46 4.38 4.15
CA PRO A 239 -35.88 5.66 3.72
C PRO A 239 -34.47 5.87 4.29
N LEU A 240 -34.20 5.40 5.51
CA LEU A 240 -32.87 5.49 6.13
C LEU A 240 -31.87 4.56 5.43
N THR A 241 -32.21 3.30 5.20
CA THR A 241 -31.30 2.34 4.54
C THR A 241 -31.04 2.70 3.09
N GLN A 242 -32.07 3.17 2.37
CA GLN A 242 -31.90 3.64 0.99
C GLN A 242 -31.13 4.95 0.91
N GLY A 243 -31.31 5.85 1.89
CA GLY A 243 -30.52 7.07 2.04
C GLY A 243 -29.04 6.76 2.28
N LEU A 244 -28.74 5.86 3.22
CA LEU A 244 -27.38 5.39 3.48
C LEU A 244 -26.76 4.68 2.26
N GLY A 245 -27.52 3.81 1.58
CA GLY A 245 -27.05 3.13 0.38
C GLY A 245 -26.71 4.10 -0.75
N ARG A 246 -27.58 5.08 -1.02
CA ARG A 246 -27.30 6.16 -1.97
C ARG A 246 -26.09 6.99 -1.54
N GLY A 247 -25.97 7.30 -0.24
CA GLY A 247 -24.84 8.01 0.33
C GLY A 247 -23.51 7.29 0.09
N LEU A 248 -23.46 5.97 0.26
CA LEU A 248 -22.29 5.15 -0.03
C LEU A 248 -21.90 5.20 -1.51
N VAL A 249 -22.86 4.98 -2.42
CA VAL A 249 -22.61 4.97 -3.87
C VAL A 249 -22.19 6.34 -4.40
N TYR A 250 -22.87 7.41 -3.97
CA TYR A 250 -22.49 8.77 -4.37
C TYR A 250 -21.21 9.25 -3.67
N GLY A 251 -20.89 8.71 -2.49
CA GLY A 251 -19.68 9.00 -1.75
C GLY A 251 -18.44 8.32 -2.32
N MET A 252 -18.58 7.16 -2.96
CA MET A 252 -17.46 6.35 -3.46
C MET A 252 -16.51 7.14 -4.39
N PRO A 253 -16.98 7.90 -5.40
CA PRO A 253 -16.08 8.70 -6.24
C PRO A 253 -15.30 9.76 -5.47
N LEU A 254 -15.92 10.39 -4.46
CA LEU A 254 -15.23 11.36 -3.60
C LEU A 254 -14.20 10.67 -2.71
N PHE A 255 -14.56 9.52 -2.14
CA PHE A 255 -13.64 8.71 -1.34
C PHE A 255 -12.39 8.31 -2.14
N LEU A 256 -12.56 7.82 -3.38
CA LEU A 256 -11.45 7.46 -4.26
C LEU A 256 -10.58 8.67 -4.66
N LYS A 257 -11.18 9.86 -4.83
CA LYS A 257 -10.43 11.10 -5.06
C LYS A 257 -9.61 11.51 -3.83
N LEU A 258 -10.21 11.47 -2.65
CA LEU A 258 -9.52 11.77 -1.39
C LEU A 258 -8.39 10.77 -1.13
N LEU A 259 -8.62 9.49 -1.40
CA LEU A 259 -7.59 8.45 -1.28
C LEU A 259 -6.42 8.71 -2.23
N GLY A 260 -6.69 9.16 -3.47
CA GLY A 260 -5.64 9.57 -4.41
C GLY A 260 -4.85 10.81 -3.95
N LEU A 261 -5.51 11.78 -3.31
CA LEU A 261 -4.84 12.93 -2.71
C LEU A 261 -3.93 12.50 -1.55
N VAL A 262 -4.43 11.62 -0.68
CA VAL A 262 -3.65 11.05 0.42
C VAL A 262 -2.45 10.26 -0.10
N GLY A 263 -2.63 9.44 -1.14
CA GLY A 263 -1.53 8.72 -1.80
C GLY A 263 -0.46 9.68 -2.33
N THR A 264 -0.86 10.76 -3.01
CA THR A 264 0.08 11.77 -3.53
C THR A 264 0.86 12.47 -2.40
N ALA A 265 0.20 12.82 -1.29
CA ALA A 265 0.86 13.38 -0.12
C ALA A 265 1.83 12.37 0.52
N ALA A 266 1.45 11.09 0.58
CA ALA A 266 2.29 10.01 1.07
C ALA A 266 3.54 9.82 0.20
N MET A 267 3.41 9.82 -1.13
CA MET A 267 4.56 9.73 -2.06
C MET A 267 5.61 10.81 -1.79
N LEU A 268 5.17 12.06 -1.62
CA LEU A 268 6.07 13.19 -1.35
C LEU A 268 6.73 13.11 0.02
N TRP A 269 5.96 12.78 1.06
CA TRP A 269 6.50 12.64 2.40
C TRP A 269 7.48 11.46 2.50
N VAL A 270 7.09 10.29 2.03
CA VAL A 270 7.92 9.09 2.02
C VAL A 270 9.18 9.31 1.19
N GLY A 271 9.03 9.77 -0.06
CA GLY A 271 10.16 10.02 -0.95
C GLY A 271 11.12 11.05 -0.36
N GLY A 272 10.60 12.15 0.20
CA GLY A 272 11.40 13.14 0.90
C GLY A 272 12.14 12.55 2.10
N GLY A 273 11.46 11.76 2.93
CA GLY A 273 12.06 11.07 4.08
C GLY A 273 13.18 10.11 3.70
N ILE A 274 13.01 9.33 2.61
CA ILE A 274 14.04 8.42 2.09
C ILE A 274 15.29 9.21 1.65
N ILE A 275 15.09 10.35 0.97
CA ILE A 275 16.19 11.20 0.54
C ILE A 275 16.93 11.80 1.74
N ILE A 276 16.19 12.33 2.72
CA ILE A 276 16.77 12.92 3.94
C ILE A 276 17.61 11.86 4.67
N HIS A 277 17.05 10.69 4.92
CA HIS A 277 17.76 9.61 5.60
C HIS A 277 18.95 9.07 4.79
N GLY A 278 18.81 9.00 3.46
CA GLY A 278 19.91 8.64 2.58
C GLY A 278 21.07 9.65 2.64
N LEU A 279 20.76 10.94 2.73
CA LEU A 279 21.76 12.02 2.89
C LEU A 279 22.49 11.92 4.24
N GLU A 280 21.80 11.59 5.34
CA GLU A 280 22.44 11.29 6.63
C GLU A 280 23.47 10.17 6.49
N GLY A 281 23.11 9.09 5.78
CA GLY A 281 24.02 7.98 5.51
C GLY A 281 25.28 8.36 4.71
N TYR A 282 25.25 9.47 3.97
CA TYR A 282 26.39 10.04 3.26
C TYR A 282 27.10 11.17 4.03
N GLY A 283 26.74 11.41 5.29
CA GLY A 283 27.36 12.40 6.16
C GLY A 283 26.74 13.81 6.08
N LEU A 284 25.60 13.97 5.40
CA LEU A 284 24.86 15.22 5.31
C LEU A 284 23.70 15.22 6.31
N GLU A 285 24.04 15.19 7.60
CA GLU A 285 23.06 15.04 8.68
C GLU A 285 22.29 16.32 9.02
N GLU A 286 22.82 17.49 8.63
CA GLU A 286 22.28 18.80 9.03
C GLU A 286 20.80 18.97 8.69
N LEU A 287 20.37 18.44 7.54
CA LEU A 287 19.01 18.58 7.07
C LEU A 287 18.03 17.69 7.87
N GLY A 288 18.46 16.50 8.26
CA GLY A 288 17.69 15.61 9.14
C GLY A 288 17.56 16.18 10.55
N HIS A 289 18.67 16.63 11.13
CA HIS A 289 18.68 17.27 12.46
C HIS A 289 17.83 18.54 12.48
N ALA A 290 17.91 19.40 11.46
CA ALA A 290 17.09 20.61 11.39
C ALA A 290 15.59 20.30 11.35
N ILE A 291 15.17 19.24 10.64
CA ILE A 291 13.77 18.80 10.61
C ILE A 291 13.35 18.25 11.97
N HIS A 292 14.19 17.43 12.60
CA HIS A 292 13.90 16.87 13.92
C HIS A 292 13.80 17.96 15.00
N ASP A 293 14.74 18.90 15.02
CA ASP A 293 14.76 20.01 15.97
C ASP A 293 13.54 20.92 15.79
N ALA A 294 13.16 21.22 14.54
CA ALA A 294 11.95 21.99 14.25
C ALA A 294 10.68 21.25 14.70
N ALA A 295 10.61 19.94 14.46
CA ALA A 295 9.48 19.11 14.90
C ALA A 295 9.39 19.01 16.43
N ALA A 296 10.52 18.78 17.10
CA ALA A 296 10.61 18.71 18.55
C ALA A 296 10.25 20.05 19.20
N ALA A 297 10.71 21.18 18.64
CA ALA A 297 10.35 22.50 19.13
C ALA A 297 8.83 22.76 19.09
N VAL A 298 8.15 22.32 18.02
CA VAL A 298 6.68 22.42 17.92
C VAL A 298 5.98 21.42 18.84
N GLY A 299 6.51 20.20 18.96
CA GLY A 299 5.98 19.18 19.88
C GLY A 299 6.04 19.62 21.34
N HIS A 300 7.16 20.21 21.77
CA HIS A 300 7.35 20.73 23.13
C HIS A 300 6.50 21.97 23.45
N ALA A 301 6.04 22.71 22.43
CA ALA A 301 5.14 23.84 22.61
C ALA A 301 3.70 23.40 22.95
N LEU A 302 3.35 22.12 22.80
CA LEU A 302 2.00 21.59 23.01
C LEU A 302 1.96 20.53 24.13
N PRO A 303 1.32 20.82 25.28
CA PRO A 303 1.29 19.89 26.43
C PRO A 303 0.41 18.64 26.22
N LEU A 304 -0.46 18.63 25.21
CA LEU A 304 -1.26 17.47 24.82
C LEU A 304 -1.02 17.19 23.33
N GLY A 305 -0.69 15.94 22.99
CA GLY A 305 -0.48 15.52 21.61
C GLY A 305 0.89 15.83 21.02
N ALA A 306 1.90 16.14 21.85
CA ALA A 306 3.27 16.45 21.43
C ALA A 306 3.81 15.46 20.38
N ALA A 307 3.72 14.15 20.63
CA ALA A 307 4.20 13.13 19.70
C ALA A 307 3.46 13.13 18.34
N ALA A 308 2.15 13.39 18.35
CA ALA A 308 1.37 13.47 17.11
C ALA A 308 1.75 14.71 16.29
N MET A 309 1.99 15.84 16.97
CA MET A 309 2.40 17.08 16.32
C MET A 309 3.84 17.04 15.84
N GLU A 310 4.77 16.48 16.62
CA GLU A 310 6.14 16.22 16.20
C GLU A 310 6.16 15.37 14.92
N TRP A 311 5.41 14.26 14.91
CA TRP A 311 5.28 13.42 13.73
C TRP A 311 4.69 14.19 12.53
N LEU A 312 3.63 14.97 12.74
CA LEU A 312 3.00 15.77 11.68
C LEU A 312 3.95 16.81 11.07
N VAL A 313 4.73 17.50 11.92
CA VAL A 313 5.69 18.52 11.47
C VAL A 313 6.85 17.86 10.74
N ALA A 314 7.42 16.80 11.29
CA ALA A 314 8.48 16.04 10.63
C ALA A 314 7.99 15.52 9.26
N ALA A 315 6.76 14.99 9.21
CA ALA A 315 6.16 14.51 7.98
C ALA A 315 5.91 15.61 6.95
N GLY A 316 5.38 16.76 7.40
CA GLY A 316 5.15 17.91 6.53
C GLY A 316 6.43 18.50 5.96
N LEU A 317 7.49 18.62 6.78
CA LEU A 317 8.79 19.13 6.34
C LEU A 317 9.48 18.17 5.37
N ALA A 318 9.47 16.87 5.66
CA ALA A 318 9.97 15.87 4.73
C ALA A 318 9.17 15.87 3.41
N GLY A 319 7.85 16.01 3.47
CA GLY A 319 7.01 16.19 2.27
C GLY A 319 7.31 17.46 1.49
N ALA A 320 7.65 18.56 2.16
CA ALA A 320 8.07 19.80 1.50
C ALA A 320 9.42 19.63 0.78
N VAL A 321 10.40 18.97 1.41
CA VAL A 321 11.67 18.61 0.77
C VAL A 321 11.43 17.71 -0.44
N GLY A 322 10.56 16.70 -0.30
CA GLY A 322 10.18 15.81 -1.39
C GLY A 322 9.52 16.55 -2.55
N LEU A 323 8.60 17.49 -2.26
CA LEU A 323 7.97 18.32 -3.29
C LEU A 323 8.98 19.21 -4.02
N LEU A 324 9.88 19.87 -3.27
CA LEU A 324 10.94 20.70 -3.86
C LEU A 324 11.83 19.87 -4.78
N LEU A 325 12.29 18.70 -4.32
CA LEU A 325 13.09 17.78 -5.12
C LEU A 325 12.32 17.32 -6.35
N GLY A 326 11.06 16.91 -6.20
CA GLY A 326 10.20 16.46 -7.28
C GLY A 326 10.04 17.52 -8.38
N VAL A 327 9.74 18.76 -8.00
CA VAL A 327 9.63 19.90 -8.92
C VAL A 327 10.96 20.15 -9.66
N LEU A 328 12.10 20.01 -8.97
CA LEU A 328 13.42 20.13 -9.60
C LEU A 328 13.73 18.98 -10.57
N LEU A 329 13.23 17.77 -10.29
CA LEU A 329 13.42 16.60 -11.14
C LEU A 329 12.55 16.63 -12.41
N ILE A 330 11.38 17.27 -12.40
CA ILE A 330 10.49 17.37 -13.58
C ILE A 330 11.24 17.83 -14.86
N PRO A 331 11.93 18.99 -14.89
CA PRO A 331 12.64 19.42 -16.08
C PRO A 331 13.81 18.50 -16.45
N LEU A 332 14.45 17.85 -15.46
CA LEU A 332 15.55 16.92 -15.70
C LEU A 332 15.05 15.65 -16.41
N VAL A 333 13.97 15.05 -15.91
CA VAL A 333 13.37 13.85 -16.50
C VAL A 333 12.86 14.14 -17.91
N HIS A 334 12.10 15.23 -18.09
CA HIS A 334 11.52 15.56 -19.39
C HIS A 334 12.55 15.96 -20.45
N ARG A 335 13.60 16.70 -20.07
CA ARG A 335 14.59 17.22 -21.04
C ARG A 335 15.80 16.32 -21.24
N VAL A 336 16.09 15.41 -20.30
CA VAL A 336 17.31 14.58 -20.35
C VAL A 336 16.95 13.09 -20.40
N ALA A 337 16.22 12.58 -19.42
CA ALA A 337 16.01 11.13 -19.30
C ALA A 337 15.14 10.55 -20.44
N MET A 338 14.00 11.17 -20.73
CA MET A 338 13.10 10.71 -21.81
C MET A 338 13.75 10.71 -23.19
N PRO A 339 14.43 11.79 -23.66
CA PRO A 339 15.08 11.76 -24.97
C PRO A 339 16.23 10.77 -25.03
N VAL A 340 17.01 10.58 -23.95
CA VAL A 340 18.07 9.56 -23.88
C VAL A 340 17.49 8.14 -23.96
N PHE A 341 16.40 7.86 -23.24
CA PHE A 341 15.76 6.55 -23.30
C PHE A 341 15.15 6.28 -24.69
N ALA A 342 14.57 7.30 -25.33
CA ALA A 342 14.07 7.19 -26.70
C ALA A 342 15.18 6.94 -27.73
N LEU A 343 16.41 7.43 -27.49
CA LEU A 343 17.59 7.15 -28.30
C LEU A 343 18.12 5.71 -28.08
N LEU A 344 18.07 5.18 -26.86
CA LEU A 344 18.52 3.81 -26.55
C LEU A 344 17.55 2.72 -27.00
N LYS A 345 16.28 3.06 -27.21
CA LYS A 345 15.22 2.14 -27.65
C LYS A 345 15.07 2.10 -29.18
N ARG A 346 15.81 2.94 -29.91
CA ARG A 346 15.95 2.91 -31.37
C ARG A 346 17.13 2.03 -31.75
#